data_AF-A0A158L5B0-F1
#
_entry.id   AF-A0A158L5B0-F1
#
_cell.length_a   1.000
_cell.length_b   1.000
_cell.length_c   1.000
_cell.angle_alpha   90.00
_cell.angle_beta   90.00
_cell.angle_gamma   90.00
#
_symmetry.space_group_name_H-M   'P 1'
#
loop_
_entity.id
_entity.type
_entity.pdbx_description
1 polymer ?
#
loop_
_entity_poly.entity_id
_entity_poly.type
_entity_poly.pdbx_seq_one_letter_code
_entity_poly.pdbx_strand_id
1 'polypeptide(L)'
;MLNRCAAHAPAQLAVTQTEIELLDRVVKDTPRTAQAPPLLRSLIKLAQLGGYLARASDPPPGNTVMWRGMRRLIDIQLGYELAQDECG
;
A
#
# COMPACT_ATOMS: atom_id res chain seq x y z
N MET A 1 1.89 13.41 5.85
CA MET A 1 0.86 14.27 6.47
C MET A 1 -0.48 14.29 5.71
N LEU A 2 -0.64 13.55 4.61
CA LEU A 2 -1.83 13.62 3.75
C LEU A 2 -3.08 12.91 4.30
N ASN A 3 -2.90 11.72 4.88
CA ASN A 3 -4.01 10.96 5.45
C ASN A 3 -4.72 11.64 6.63
N ARG A 4 -4.04 12.53 7.36
CA ARG A 4 -4.65 13.26 8.49
C ARG A 4 -5.61 14.36 8.03
N CYS A 5 -5.29 15.02 6.92
CA CYS A 5 -6.07 16.14 6.40
C CYS A 5 -7.14 15.70 5.40
N ALA A 6 -6.94 14.55 4.75
CA ALA A 6 -7.81 14.06 3.69
C ALA A 6 -7.99 12.54 3.77
N ALA A 7 -8.47 12.05 4.92
CA ALA A 7 -8.64 10.61 5.16
C ALA A 7 -9.53 9.92 4.11
N HIS A 8 -10.54 10.63 3.57
CA HIS A 8 -11.47 10.12 2.56
C HIS A 8 -11.03 10.40 1.12
N ALA A 9 -9.82 10.93 0.90
CA ALA A 9 -9.31 11.13 -0.44
C ALA A 9 -9.16 9.79 -1.20
N PRO A 10 -9.27 9.83 -2.54
CA PRO A 10 -8.90 8.69 -3.36
C PRO A 10 -7.45 8.28 -3.09
N ALA A 11 -7.19 6.97 -3.10
CA ALA A 11 -5.84 6.43 -2.94
C ALA A 11 -4.89 6.90 -4.07
N GLN A 12 -5.47 7.19 -5.24
CA GLN A 12 -4.83 7.74 -6.43
C GLN A 12 -4.04 9.03 -6.18
N LEU A 13 -4.31 9.73 -5.07
CA LEU A 13 -3.59 10.94 -4.70
C LEU A 13 -2.17 10.67 -4.15
N ALA A 14 -1.87 9.44 -3.74
CA ALA A 14 -0.57 9.06 -3.19
C ALA A 14 0.06 7.84 -3.87
N VAL A 15 -0.75 6.98 -4.49
CA VAL A 15 -0.31 5.76 -5.20
C VAL A 15 -1.08 5.63 -6.51
N THR A 16 -0.48 5.07 -7.55
CA THR A 16 -1.12 4.90 -8.86
C THR A 16 -2.18 3.77 -8.84
N GLN A 17 -2.99 3.69 -9.90
CA GLN A 17 -3.99 2.62 -10.03
C GLN A 17 -3.35 1.23 -10.06
N THR A 18 -2.25 1.06 -10.81
CA THR A 18 -1.47 -0.17 -10.87
C THR A 18 -0.92 -0.55 -9.49
N GLU A 19 -0.38 0.42 -8.76
CA GLU A 19 0.13 0.20 -7.40
C GLU A 19 -0.99 -0.24 -6.44
N ILE A 20 -2.19 0.33 -6.52
CA ILE A 20 -3.35 -0.10 -5.72
C ILE A 20 -3.69 -1.55 -6.02
N GLU A 21 -3.76 -1.93 -7.29
CA GLU A 21 -4.07 -3.30 -7.70
C GLU A 21 -3.01 -4.30 -7.22
N LEU A 22 -1.73 -3.95 -7.34
CA LEU A 22 -0.62 -4.76 -6.85
C LEU A 22 -0.67 -4.89 -5.32
N LEU A 23 -0.93 -3.79 -4.60
CA LEU A 23 -1.09 -3.83 -3.14
C LEU A 23 -2.26 -4.72 -2.72
N ASP A 24 -3.39 -4.66 -3.43
CA ASP A 24 -4.57 -5.50 -3.14
C ASP A 24 -4.30 -7.00 -3.44
N ARG A 25 -3.46 -7.32 -4.43
CA ARG A 25 -3.04 -8.69 -4.74
C ARG A 25 -2.02 -9.25 -3.74
N VAL A 26 -1.04 -8.45 -3.34
CA VAL A 26 0.07 -8.91 -2.49
C VAL A 26 -0.31 -8.89 -1.01
N VAL A 27 -1.10 -7.91 -0.58
CA VAL A 27 -1.49 -7.73 0.82
C VAL A 27 -3.00 -7.87 0.96
N LYS A 28 -3.42 -9.00 1.53
CA LYS A 28 -4.83 -9.28 1.81
C LYS A 28 -5.38 -8.28 2.82
N ASP A 29 -6.66 -7.98 2.67
CA ASP A 29 -7.34 -7.14 3.65
C ASP A 29 -7.48 -7.84 5.01
N THR A 30 -7.18 -7.07 6.05
CA THR A 30 -7.52 -7.38 7.43
C THR A 30 -8.87 -6.72 7.76
N PRO A 31 -9.58 -7.15 8.82
CA PRO A 31 -10.82 -6.49 9.24
C PRO A 31 -10.67 -4.97 9.42
N ARG A 32 -9.50 -4.51 9.88
CA ARG A 32 -9.19 -3.09 10.05
C ARG A 32 -9.01 -2.36 8.72
N THR A 33 -8.29 -2.95 7.77
CA THR A 33 -8.03 -2.32 6.46
C THR A 33 -9.27 -2.34 5.56
N ALA A 34 -10.13 -3.35 5.71
CA ALA A 34 -11.41 -3.44 5.01
C ALA A 34 -12.37 -2.29 5.38
N GLN A 35 -12.32 -1.82 6.62
CA GLN A 35 -13.12 -0.68 7.11
C GLN A 35 -12.41 0.67 6.97
N ALA A 36 -11.13 0.67 6.58
CA ALA A 36 -10.36 1.90 6.46
C ALA A 36 -10.72 2.66 5.16
N PRO A 37 -10.69 4.00 5.17
CA PRO A 37 -10.81 4.79 3.95
C PRO A 37 -9.78 4.39 2.88
N PRO A 38 -10.05 4.61 1.58
CA PRO A 38 -9.23 4.11 0.48
C PRO A 38 -7.75 4.47 0.58
N LEU A 39 -7.45 5.74 0.87
CA LEU A 39 -6.07 6.21 1.05
C LEU A 39 -5.40 5.55 2.26
N LEU A 40 -6.08 5.52 3.42
CA LEU A 40 -5.54 4.87 4.62
C LEU A 40 -5.30 3.38 4.41
N ARG A 41 -6.24 2.68 3.77
CA ARG A 41 -6.12 1.26 3.42
C ARG A 41 -4.86 1.00 2.62
N SER A 42 -4.64 1.78 1.56
CA SER A 42 -3.48 1.65 0.67
C SER A 42 -2.17 1.95 1.41
N LEU A 43 -2.13 2.99 2.25
CA LEU A 43 -0.95 3.33 3.06
C LEU A 43 -0.64 2.26 4.12
N ILE A 44 -1.65 1.64 4.73
CA ILE A 44 -1.44 0.53 5.67
C ILE A 44 -0.89 -0.70 4.92
N LYS A 45 -1.44 -1.06 3.76
CA LYS A 45 -0.93 -2.16 2.94
C LYS A 45 0.51 -1.92 2.50
N LEU A 46 0.82 -0.69 2.07
CA LEU A 46 2.17 -0.27 1.74
C LEU A 46 3.12 -0.41 2.94
N ALA A 47 2.71 0.03 4.13
CA ALA A 47 3.50 -0.14 5.34
C ALA A 47 3.71 -1.62 5.69
N GLN A 48 2.73 -2.49 5.46
CA GLN A 48 2.84 -3.94 5.70
C GLN A 48 3.92 -4.58 4.83
N LEU A 49 4.04 -4.16 3.55
CA LEU A 49 5.18 -4.57 2.71
C LEU A 49 6.53 -4.19 3.31
N GLY A 50 6.58 -3.08 4.05
CA GLY A 50 7.76 -2.61 4.76
C GLY A 50 8.00 -3.25 6.13
N GLY A 51 7.16 -4.19 6.55
CA GLY A 51 7.27 -4.90 7.83
C GLY A 51 6.38 -4.35 8.95
N TYR A 52 5.44 -3.44 8.66
CA TYR A 52 4.43 -3.04 9.64
C TYR A 52 3.43 -4.19 9.87
N LEU A 53 3.08 -4.46 11.13
CA LEU A 53 2.27 -5.64 11.46
C LEU A 53 0.76 -5.36 11.47
N ALA A 54 0.37 -4.08 11.51
CA ALA A 54 -1.02 -3.63 11.48
C ALA A 54 -1.91 -4.24 12.57
N ARG A 55 -1.38 -4.47 13.77
CA ARG A 55 -2.15 -4.93 14.93
C ARG A 55 -3.06 -3.81 15.44
N ALA A 56 -4.07 -4.16 16.24
CA ALA A 56 -5.07 -3.22 16.75
C ALA A 56 -4.43 -2.03 17.51
N SER A 57 -3.45 -2.32 18.36
CA SER A 57 -2.77 -1.35 19.22
C SER A 57 -1.48 -0.78 18.64
N ASP A 58 -1.13 -1.12 17.40
CA ASP A 58 0.09 -0.58 16.79
C ASP A 58 -0.06 0.93 16.55
N PRO A 59 1.00 1.72 16.80
CA PRO A 59 1.02 3.13 16.44
C PRO A 59 0.97 3.29 14.92
N PRO A 60 0.59 4.47 14.39
CA PRO A 60 0.61 4.73 12.96
C PRO A 60 1.97 4.39 12.32
N PRO A 61 1.98 3.88 11.08
CA PRO A 61 3.22 3.45 10.43
C PRO A 61 4.21 4.60 10.30
N GLY A 62 5.45 4.36 10.75
CA GLY A 62 6.54 5.33 10.68
C GLY A 62 7.17 5.41 9.29
N ASN A 63 7.96 6.46 9.06
CA ASN A 63 8.58 6.73 7.75
C ASN A 63 9.47 5.58 7.25
N THR A 64 10.15 4.86 8.16
CA THR A 64 11.04 3.75 7.79
C THR A 64 10.28 2.58 7.15
N VAL A 65 9.15 2.16 7.73
CA VAL A 65 8.34 1.08 7.17
C VAL A 65 7.63 1.54 5.90
N MET A 66 7.23 2.82 5.81
CA MET A 66 6.72 3.39 4.56
C MET A 66 7.76 3.33 3.44
N TRP A 67 9.00 3.76 3.70
CA TRP A 67 10.08 3.73 2.71
C TRP A 67 10.42 2.32 2.24
N ARG A 68 10.53 1.37 3.17
CA ARG A 68 10.75 -0.04 2.84
C ARG A 68 9.61 -0.61 2.00
N GLY A 69 8.37 -0.25 2.33
CA GLY A 69 7.18 -0.62 1.57
C GLY A 69 7.21 -0.11 0.14
N MET A 70 7.51 1.19 -0.05
CA MET A 70 7.62 1.81 -1.38
C MET A 70 8.69 1.13 -2.23
N ARG A 71 9.89 0.90 -1.67
CA ARG A 71 10.97 0.23 -2.41
C ARG A 71 10.54 -1.17 -2.88
N ARG A 72 9.89 -1.93 -2.00
CA ARG A 72 9.43 -3.29 -2.33
C ARG A 72 8.28 -3.28 -3.33
N LEU A 73 7.41 -2.28 -3.28
CA LEU A 73 6.33 -2.11 -4.26
C LEU A 73 6.87 -1.80 -5.66
N ILE A 74 7.89 -0.94 -5.76
CA ILE A 74 8.57 -0.63 -7.04
C ILE A 74 9.18 -1.92 -7.64
N ASP A 75 9.88 -2.71 -6.82
CA ASP A 75 10.48 -3.97 -7.29
C ASP A 75 9.40 -4.97 -7.80
N ILE A 76 8.26 -5.04 -7.10
CA ILE A 76 7.11 -5.87 -7.51
C ILE A 76 6.49 -5.36 -8.81
N GLN A 77 6.31 -4.05 -8.94
CA GLN A 77 5.74 -3.44 -10.14
C GLN A 77 6.63 -3.68 -11.35
N LEU A 78 7.95 -3.50 -11.21
CA LEU A 78 8.90 -3.80 -12.28
C LEU A 78 8.80 -5.26 -12.73
N GLY A 79 8.76 -6.20 -11.78
CA GLY A 79 8.58 -7.62 -12.10
C GLY A 79 7.23 -7.93 -12.77
N TYR A 80 6.16 -7.23 -12.36
CA TYR A 80 4.84 -7.34 -12.97
C TYR A 80 4.85 -6.85 -14.42
N GLU A 81 5.43 -5.68 -14.68
CA GLU A 81 5.54 -5.09 -16.02
C GLU A 81 6.35 -5.99 -16.97
N LEU A 82 7.51 -6.47 -16.53
CA LEU A 82 8.34 -7.40 -17.32
C LEU A 82 7.59 -8.69 -17.68
N ALA A 83 6.81 -9.25 -16.74
CA ALA A 83 6.01 -10.45 -16.99
C ALA A 83 4.83 -10.23 -17.95
N GLN A 84 4.29 -9.01 -18.02
CA GLN A 84 3.26 -8.65 -19.01
C GLN A 84 3.86 -8.53 -20.42
N ASP A 85 5.05 -7.94 -20.53
CA ASP A 85 5.74 -7.74 -21.82
C ASP A 85 6.15 -9.07 -22.49
N GLU A 86 6.46 -10.11 -21.71
CA GLU A 86 6.81 -11.45 -22.24
C GLU A 86 5.60 -12.29 -22.68
N CYS A 87 4.36 -11.89 -22.33
CA CYS A 87 3.13 -12.59 -22.74
C CYS A 87 2.49 -12.02 -24.02
N GLY A 88 3.22 -11.18 -24.77
CA GLY A 88 2.81 -10.59 -26.05
C GLY A 88 3.23 -11.38 -27.29
#